data_AF-A0A7L3ZD92-F1
#
_entry.id   AF-A0A7L3ZD92-F1
#
_cell.length_a   1.000
_cell.length_b   1.000
_cell.length_c   1.000
_cell.angle_alpha   90.00
_cell.angle_beta   90.00
_cell.angle_gamma   90.00
#
_symmetry.space_group_name_H-M   'P 1'
#
loop_
_entity.id
_entity.type
_entity.pdbx_description
1 polymer ?
#
loop_
_entity_poly.entity_id
_entity_poly.type
_entity_poly.pdbx_seq_one_letter_code
_entity_poly.pdbx_strand_id
1 'polypeptide(L)'
;MEEIFADPTNESRKRDLGGKDPSPPELLKKIEQLEVELVQKEEKLLEMDFLYEHVSQLTDRIRATAENGKQDTLLLAKRTNELQKKIKDRTQKMMALVAELSMKQALAIKLEQEMRDKEQFLMTVSSRIDQGLPPPKETENEWLKILRNEKMQKEAAEARAKHAAEEEQAAAPGCVHTTAEQRPTAYIPADEYSLPLPRPYGALAPFKPSEPGSNMRHFRKPIVKPIEV
;
A
#
# COMPACT_ATOMS: atom_id res chain seq x y z
N MET A 1 70.09 -83.88 29.92
CA MET A 1 69.27 -83.94 28.68
C MET A 1 69.39 -82.68 27.82
N GLU A 2 70.11 -81.63 28.25
CA GLU A 2 70.21 -80.36 27.50
C GLU A 2 71.43 -80.26 26.57
N GLU A 3 72.50 -81.05 26.78
CA GLU A 3 73.70 -81.03 25.91
C GLU A 3 73.44 -81.55 24.48
N ILE A 4 72.41 -82.38 24.27
CA ILE A 4 72.08 -82.94 22.95
C ILE A 4 71.42 -81.87 22.04
N PHE A 5 70.86 -80.81 22.62
CA PHE A 5 70.18 -79.73 21.89
C PHE A 5 71.09 -78.55 21.51
N ALA A 6 72.31 -78.50 22.07
CA ALA A 6 73.30 -77.46 21.83
C ALA A 6 74.39 -77.88 20.82
N ASP A 7 74.34 -79.12 20.33
CA ASP A 7 75.31 -79.64 19.36
C ASP A 7 74.98 -79.16 17.93
N PRO A 8 75.82 -78.31 17.29
CA PRO A 8 75.58 -77.75 15.96
C PRO A 8 75.67 -78.79 14.82
N THR A 9 76.02 -80.03 15.15
CA THR A 9 76.24 -81.12 14.19
C THR A 9 75.00 -81.99 13.93
N ASN A 10 73.88 -81.72 14.62
CA ASN A 10 72.68 -82.56 14.58
C ASN A 10 71.83 -82.29 13.31
N GLU A 11 71.76 -83.26 12.40
CA GLU A 11 71.12 -83.10 11.08
C GLU A 11 69.59 -83.00 11.11
N SER A 12 68.92 -83.54 12.13
CA SER A 12 67.45 -83.60 12.21
C SER A 12 66.77 -82.23 12.47
N ARG A 13 67.54 -81.17 12.72
CA ARG A 13 67.05 -79.82 13.03
C ARG A 13 67.28 -78.79 11.91
N LYS A 14 68.00 -79.16 10.84
CA LYS A 14 68.27 -78.26 9.69
C LYS A 14 67.04 -78.24 8.77
N ARG A 15 66.46 -77.05 8.57
CA ARG A 15 65.40 -76.83 7.58
C ARG A 15 66.05 -76.23 6.33
N ASP A 16 66.13 -77.00 5.26
CA ASP A 16 66.60 -76.47 3.97
C ASP A 16 65.58 -75.44 3.46
N LEU A 17 65.91 -74.17 3.60
CA LEU A 17 65.04 -73.08 3.16
C LEU A 17 65.04 -72.88 1.64
N GLY A 18 65.88 -73.62 0.90
CA GLY A 18 66.00 -73.49 -0.55
C GLY A 18 66.54 -72.11 -0.95
N GLY A 19 67.12 -72.05 -2.14
CA GLY A 19 67.86 -70.88 -2.62
C GLY A 19 69.36 -71.15 -2.67
N LYS A 20 70.03 -70.52 -3.63
CA LYS A 20 71.49 -70.53 -3.74
C LYS A 20 71.99 -69.23 -3.14
N ASP A 21 72.98 -69.33 -2.26
CA ASP A 21 73.75 -68.16 -1.85
C ASP A 21 74.49 -67.65 -3.09
N PRO A 22 74.19 -66.42 -3.54
CA PRO A 22 74.85 -65.87 -4.71
C PRO A 22 76.34 -65.76 -4.42
N SER A 23 77.13 -66.22 -5.37
CA SER A 23 78.58 -66.11 -5.28
C SER A 23 78.99 -64.63 -5.25
N PRO A 24 80.14 -64.26 -4.65
CA PRO A 24 80.65 -62.89 -4.65
C PRO A 24 80.59 -62.18 -6.03
N PRO A 25 80.93 -62.83 -7.17
CA PRO A 25 80.81 -62.20 -8.48
C PRO A 25 79.35 -62.00 -8.96
N GLU A 26 78.40 -62.84 -8.54
CA GLU A 26 76.98 -62.66 -8.84
C GLU A 26 76.38 -61.48 -8.07
N LEU A 27 76.80 -61.30 -6.81
CA LEU A 27 76.43 -60.12 -6.01
C LEU A 27 76.98 -58.83 -6.63
N LEU A 28 78.24 -58.82 -7.07
CA LEU A 28 78.85 -57.66 -7.74
C LEU A 28 78.09 -57.28 -9.01
N LYS A 29 77.76 -58.25 -9.87
CA LYS A 29 76.92 -57.99 -11.06
C LYS A 29 75.55 -57.44 -10.71
N LYS A 30 74.94 -57.91 -9.61
CA LYS A 30 73.64 -57.40 -9.17
C LYS A 30 73.73 -55.97 -8.63
N ILE A 31 74.80 -55.65 -7.92
CA ILE A 31 75.09 -54.28 -7.46
C ILE A 31 75.25 -53.35 -8.67
N GLU A 32 76.06 -53.71 -9.66
CA GLU A 32 76.22 -52.91 -10.89
C GLU A 32 74.87 -52.69 -11.61
N GLN A 33 74.02 -53.72 -11.70
CA GLN A 33 72.70 -53.58 -12.30
C GLN A 33 71.81 -52.59 -11.52
N LEU A 34 71.82 -52.69 -10.19
CA LEU A 34 71.03 -51.81 -9.32
C LEU A 34 71.56 -50.37 -9.35
N GLU A 35 72.86 -50.15 -9.46
CA GLU A 35 73.47 -48.84 -9.63
C GLU A 35 73.01 -48.17 -10.92
N VAL A 36 72.99 -48.91 -12.04
CA VAL A 36 72.47 -48.40 -13.32
C VAL A 36 70.98 -48.05 -13.22
N GLU A 37 70.17 -48.92 -12.61
CA GLU A 37 68.74 -48.66 -12.39
C GLU A 37 68.50 -47.46 -11.46
N LEU A 38 69.35 -47.27 -10.45
CA LEU A 38 69.27 -46.15 -9.53
C LEU A 38 69.53 -44.83 -10.25
N VAL A 39 70.62 -44.75 -11.02
CA VAL A 39 70.96 -43.55 -11.82
C VAL A 39 69.82 -43.20 -12.80
N GLN A 40 69.24 -44.20 -13.48
CA GLN A 40 68.10 -43.97 -14.38
C GLN A 40 66.86 -43.45 -13.65
N LYS A 41 66.63 -43.85 -12.40
CA LYS A 41 65.51 -43.35 -11.59
C LYS A 41 65.78 -41.94 -11.08
N GLU A 42 67.02 -41.63 -10.69
CA GLU A 42 67.43 -40.29 -10.27
C GLU A 42 67.27 -39.27 -11.40
N GLU A 43 67.69 -39.62 -12.62
CA GLU A 43 67.50 -38.78 -13.81
C GLU A 43 66.02 -38.48 -14.06
N LYS A 44 65.16 -39.52 -14.03
CA LYS A 44 63.70 -39.35 -14.18
C LYS A 44 63.08 -38.50 -13.07
N LEU A 45 63.58 -38.63 -11.84
CA LEU A 45 63.12 -37.82 -10.71
C LEU A 45 63.41 -36.34 -10.94
N LEU A 46 64.63 -36.02 -11.39
CA LEU A 46 65.02 -34.64 -11.72
C LEU A 46 64.17 -34.06 -12.87
N GLU A 47 63.87 -34.85 -13.89
CA GLU A 47 62.97 -34.42 -14.97
C GLU A 47 61.55 -34.12 -14.46
N MET A 48 61.02 -34.97 -13.57
CA MET A 48 59.71 -34.77 -12.96
C MET A 48 59.67 -33.55 -12.05
N ASP A 49 60.72 -33.31 -11.27
CA ASP A 49 60.81 -32.13 -10.40
C ASP A 49 60.84 -30.84 -11.24
N PHE A 50 61.62 -30.81 -12.32
CA PHE A 50 61.63 -29.66 -13.24
C PHE A 50 60.26 -29.41 -13.88
N LEU A 51 59.58 -30.49 -14.32
CA LEU A 51 58.23 -30.39 -14.87
C LEU A 51 57.22 -29.92 -13.83
N TYR A 52 57.30 -30.41 -12.59
CA TYR A 52 56.44 -29.99 -11.49
C TYR A 52 56.62 -28.51 -11.17
N GLU A 53 57.85 -28.02 -11.09
CA GLU A 53 58.13 -26.59 -10.89
C GLU A 53 57.54 -25.74 -12.01
N HIS A 54 57.72 -26.16 -13.27
CA HIS A 54 57.20 -25.43 -14.42
C HIS A 54 55.65 -25.40 -14.42
N VAL A 55 54.99 -26.52 -14.15
CA VAL A 55 53.53 -26.61 -14.03
C VAL A 55 53.03 -25.77 -12.86
N SER A 56 53.72 -25.77 -11.73
CA SER A 56 53.37 -24.96 -10.56
C SER A 56 53.43 -23.48 -10.87
N GLN A 57 54.52 -23.02 -11.51
CA GLN A 57 54.66 -21.62 -11.93
C GLN A 57 53.57 -21.20 -12.93
N LEU A 58 53.24 -22.07 -13.91
CA LEU A 58 52.18 -21.79 -14.87
C LEU A 58 50.81 -21.69 -14.17
N THR A 59 50.55 -22.60 -13.24
CA THR A 59 49.30 -22.63 -12.46
C THR A 59 49.15 -21.37 -11.62
N ASP A 60 50.22 -20.91 -10.97
CA ASP A 60 50.17 -19.71 -10.15
C ASP A 60 49.98 -18.43 -10.98
N ARG A 61 50.57 -18.37 -12.17
CA ARG A 61 50.31 -17.27 -13.13
C ARG A 61 48.85 -17.25 -13.58
N ILE A 62 48.28 -18.41 -13.91
CA ILE A 62 46.86 -18.51 -14.29
C ILE A 62 45.97 -18.13 -13.10
N ARG A 63 46.31 -18.55 -11.88
CA ARG A 63 45.57 -18.17 -10.68
C ARG A 63 45.58 -16.67 -10.44
N ALA A 64 46.75 -16.03 -10.54
CA ALA A 64 46.89 -14.59 -10.35
C ALA A 64 46.09 -13.79 -11.40
N THR A 65 46.15 -14.20 -12.67
CA THR A 65 45.37 -13.57 -13.74
C THR A 65 43.86 -13.77 -13.55
N ALA A 66 43.42 -14.96 -13.13
CA ALA A 66 42.02 -15.24 -12.83
C ALA A 66 41.51 -14.41 -11.64
N GLU A 67 42.27 -14.30 -10.55
CA GLU A 67 41.89 -13.48 -9.40
C GLU A 67 41.80 -11.99 -9.76
N ASN A 68 42.76 -11.47 -10.54
CA ASN A 68 42.69 -10.09 -11.00
C ASN A 68 41.46 -9.84 -11.89
N GLY A 69 41.15 -10.77 -12.81
CA GLY A 69 39.97 -10.68 -13.67
C GLY A 69 38.64 -10.73 -12.91
N LYS A 70 38.55 -11.47 -11.79
CA LYS A 70 37.35 -11.50 -10.93
C LYS A 70 37.02 -10.11 -10.38
N GLN A 71 38.04 -9.40 -9.90
CA GLN A 71 37.85 -8.08 -9.29
C GLN A 71 37.35 -7.05 -10.32
N ASP A 72 37.95 -7.02 -11.50
CA ASP A 72 37.53 -6.13 -12.60
C ASP A 72 36.10 -6.44 -13.06
N THR A 73 35.78 -7.72 -13.20
CA THR A 73 34.44 -8.18 -13.59
C THR A 73 33.40 -7.76 -12.54
N LEU A 74 33.72 -7.87 -11.26
CA LEU A 74 32.85 -7.44 -10.16
C LEU A 74 32.63 -5.93 -10.17
N LEU A 75 33.68 -5.14 -10.38
CA LEU A 75 33.56 -3.68 -10.48
C LEU A 75 32.69 -3.26 -11.67
N LEU A 76 32.87 -3.91 -12.82
CA LEU A 76 32.06 -3.68 -14.00
C LEU A 76 30.59 -4.05 -13.72
N ALA A 77 30.33 -5.21 -13.12
CA ALA A 77 28.96 -5.64 -12.78
C ALA A 77 28.26 -4.65 -11.83
N LYS A 78 28.97 -4.13 -10.81
CA LYS A 78 28.42 -3.10 -9.92
C LYS A 78 28.05 -1.82 -10.66
N ARG A 79 28.95 -1.30 -11.50
CA ARG A 79 28.70 -0.10 -12.32
C ARG A 79 27.51 -0.29 -13.27
N THR A 80 27.42 -1.46 -13.91
CA THR A 80 26.30 -1.79 -14.81
C THR A 80 24.98 -1.84 -14.05
N ASN A 81 24.94 -2.45 -12.85
CA ASN A 81 23.75 -2.49 -12.01
C ASN A 81 23.31 -1.08 -11.57
N GLU A 82 24.25 -0.21 -11.21
CA GLU A 82 23.95 1.19 -10.88
C GLU A 82 23.36 1.95 -12.06
N LEU A 83 23.92 1.78 -13.26
CA LEU A 83 23.39 2.38 -14.48
C LEU A 83 21.99 1.84 -14.79
N GLN A 84 21.76 0.54 -14.66
CA GLN A 84 20.44 -0.06 -14.87
C GLN A 84 19.41 0.51 -13.89
N LYS A 85 19.79 0.71 -12.62
CA LYS A 85 18.92 1.38 -11.63
C LYS A 85 18.58 2.81 -12.06
N LYS A 86 19.59 3.61 -12.45
CA LYS A 86 19.38 4.99 -12.93
C LYS A 86 18.46 5.04 -14.16
N ILE A 87 18.62 4.09 -15.09
CA ILE A 87 17.75 3.98 -16.27
C ILE A 87 16.31 3.70 -15.84
N LYS A 88 16.08 2.70 -14.97
CA LYS A 88 14.74 2.38 -14.46
C LYS A 88 14.08 3.58 -13.78
N ASP A 89 14.81 4.28 -12.91
CA ASP A 89 14.30 5.47 -12.21
C ASP A 89 13.93 6.59 -13.20
N ARG A 90 14.74 6.80 -14.24
CA ARG A 90 14.46 7.78 -15.30
C ARG A 90 13.27 7.38 -16.15
N THR A 91 13.16 6.11 -16.53
CA THR A 91 12.00 5.59 -17.28
C THR A 91 10.72 5.77 -16.48
N GLN A 92 10.73 5.50 -15.18
CA GLN A 92 9.57 5.73 -14.31
C GLN A 92 9.16 7.20 -14.27
N LYS A 93 10.12 8.12 -14.12
CA LYS A 93 9.85 9.57 -14.18
C LYS A 93 9.30 9.99 -15.54
N MET A 94 9.85 9.45 -16.63
CA MET A 94 9.36 9.73 -17.97
C MET A 94 7.91 9.26 -18.15
N MET A 95 7.56 8.06 -17.67
CA MET A 95 6.18 7.57 -17.72
C MET A 95 5.21 8.47 -16.93
N ALA A 96 5.61 8.93 -15.75
CA ALA A 96 4.80 9.86 -14.96
C ALA A 96 4.57 11.18 -15.72
N LEU A 97 5.62 11.77 -16.29
CA LEU A 97 5.52 13.01 -17.07
C LEU A 97 4.65 12.83 -18.33
N VAL A 98 4.74 11.68 -19.00
CA VAL A 98 3.88 11.38 -20.17
C VAL A 98 2.42 11.28 -19.76
N ALA A 99 2.12 10.67 -18.61
CA ALA A 99 0.75 10.60 -18.07
C ALA A 99 0.22 11.97 -17.64
N GLU A 100 1.05 12.81 -17.02
CA GLU A 100 0.69 14.18 -16.70
C GLU A 100 0.39 14.99 -17.97
N LEU A 101 1.25 14.87 -18.99
CA LEU A 101 1.07 15.54 -20.27
C LEU A 101 -0.20 15.08 -20.98
N SER A 102 -0.51 13.78 -20.99
CA SER A 102 -1.74 13.27 -21.61
C SER A 102 -2.99 13.77 -20.89
N MET A 103 -2.97 13.86 -19.55
CA MET A 103 -4.06 14.45 -18.77
C MET A 103 -4.24 15.94 -19.10
N LYS A 104 -3.14 16.69 -19.21
CA LYS A 104 -3.17 18.12 -19.57
C LYS A 104 -3.68 18.32 -21.00
N GLN A 105 -3.26 17.49 -21.95
CA GLN A 105 -3.76 17.52 -23.33
C GLN A 105 -5.25 17.22 -23.38
N ALA A 106 -5.73 16.19 -22.67
CA ALA A 106 -7.15 15.87 -22.59
C ALA A 106 -7.96 17.03 -21.99
N LEU A 107 -7.43 17.71 -20.98
CA LEU A 107 -8.05 18.89 -20.37
C LEU A 107 -8.10 20.06 -21.36
N ALA A 108 -7.01 20.33 -22.10
CA ALA A 108 -6.98 21.37 -23.11
C ALA A 108 -8.04 21.13 -24.20
N ILE A 109 -8.13 19.90 -24.72
CA ILE A 109 -9.14 19.52 -25.72
C ILE A 109 -10.57 19.73 -25.19
N LYS A 110 -10.83 19.37 -23.92
CA LYS A 110 -12.14 19.60 -23.30
C LYS A 110 -12.48 21.09 -23.19
N LEU A 111 -11.53 21.90 -22.73
CA LEU A 111 -11.74 23.35 -22.62
C LEU A 111 -11.94 24.01 -23.99
N GLU A 112 -11.19 23.60 -25.01
CA GLU A 112 -11.41 24.06 -26.39
C GLU A 112 -12.80 23.69 -26.90
N GLN A 113 -13.28 22.48 -26.59
CA GLN A 113 -14.62 22.07 -26.95
C GLN A 113 -15.68 22.92 -26.23
N GLU A 114 -15.56 23.11 -24.92
CA GLU A 114 -16.46 23.98 -24.16
C GLU A 114 -16.48 25.41 -24.68
N MET A 115 -15.32 25.95 -25.06
CA MET A 115 -15.22 27.28 -25.65
C MET A 115 -15.98 27.34 -26.98
N ARG A 116 -15.78 26.34 -27.85
CA ARG A 116 -16.51 26.24 -29.13
C ARG A 116 -18.02 26.13 -28.92
N ASP A 117 -18.46 25.29 -27.98
CA ASP A 117 -19.88 25.08 -27.71
C ASP A 117 -20.54 26.37 -27.16
N LYS A 118 -19.86 27.07 -26.23
CA LYS A 118 -20.32 28.36 -25.69
C LYS A 118 -20.34 29.45 -26.76
N GLU A 119 -19.34 29.52 -27.63
CA GLU A 119 -19.30 30.47 -28.74
C GLU A 119 -20.46 30.25 -29.70
N GLN A 120 -20.72 29.00 -30.09
CA GLN A 120 -21.85 28.64 -30.95
C GLN A 120 -23.19 28.98 -30.30
N PHE A 121 -23.32 28.71 -29.00
CA PHE A 121 -24.50 29.08 -28.23
C PHE A 121 -24.71 30.60 -28.22
N LEU A 122 -23.67 31.37 -27.92
CA LEU A 122 -23.72 32.83 -27.95
C LEU A 122 -24.08 33.37 -29.33
N MET A 123 -23.46 32.87 -30.40
CA MET A 123 -23.82 33.25 -31.77
C MET A 123 -25.30 33.00 -32.06
N THR A 124 -25.82 31.84 -31.64
CA THR A 124 -27.23 31.48 -31.81
C THR A 124 -28.15 32.43 -31.05
N VAL A 125 -27.82 32.73 -29.79
CA VAL A 125 -28.61 33.64 -28.95
C VAL A 125 -28.56 35.06 -29.50
N SER A 126 -27.38 35.59 -29.84
CA SER A 126 -27.21 36.92 -30.42
C SER A 126 -28.02 37.06 -31.71
N SER A 127 -27.93 36.08 -32.61
CA SER A 127 -28.71 36.09 -33.87
C SER A 127 -30.22 36.12 -33.63
N ARG A 128 -30.73 35.41 -32.60
CA ARG A 128 -32.15 35.46 -32.21
C ARG A 128 -32.55 36.81 -31.63
N ILE A 129 -31.70 37.38 -30.78
CA ILE A 129 -31.94 38.71 -30.18
C ILE A 129 -32.00 39.77 -31.29
N ASP A 130 -31.09 39.74 -32.26
CA ASP A 130 -31.08 40.65 -33.41
C ASP A 130 -32.37 40.51 -34.24
N GLN A 131 -32.95 39.31 -34.30
CA GLN A 131 -34.22 39.02 -34.96
C GLN A 131 -35.45 39.31 -34.07
N GLY A 132 -35.26 39.75 -32.82
CA GLY A 132 -36.34 39.97 -31.85
C GLY A 132 -37.04 38.69 -31.38
N LEU A 133 -36.42 37.52 -31.59
CA LEU A 133 -36.93 36.21 -31.17
C LEU A 133 -36.53 35.91 -29.72
N PRO A 134 -37.36 35.15 -28.97
CA PRO A 134 -37.04 34.80 -27.60
C PRO A 134 -35.79 33.89 -27.52
N PRO A 135 -35.04 33.97 -26.40
CA PRO A 135 -33.93 33.07 -26.13
C PRO A 135 -34.35 31.59 -26.19
N PRO A 136 -33.39 30.66 -26.39
CA PRO A 136 -33.66 29.23 -26.35
C PRO A 136 -34.37 28.81 -25.05
N LYS A 137 -35.29 27.85 -25.16
CA LYS A 137 -36.08 27.34 -24.01
C LYS A 137 -35.21 26.80 -22.87
N GLU A 138 -34.05 26.27 -23.20
CA GLU A 138 -33.08 25.77 -22.21
C GLU A 138 -32.56 26.90 -21.32
N THR A 139 -32.20 28.04 -21.93
CA THR A 139 -31.76 29.25 -21.22
C THR A 139 -32.86 29.81 -20.31
N GLU A 140 -34.11 29.81 -20.79
CA GLU A 140 -35.26 30.24 -20.00
C GLU A 140 -35.46 29.33 -18.77
N ASN A 141 -35.38 28.02 -18.96
CA ASN A 141 -35.50 27.06 -17.86
C ASN A 141 -34.38 27.22 -16.82
N GLU A 142 -33.15 27.47 -17.25
CA GLU A 142 -32.02 27.76 -16.36
C GLU A 142 -32.22 29.05 -15.58
N TRP A 143 -32.71 30.10 -16.24
CA TRP A 143 -33.04 31.36 -15.60
C TRP A 143 -34.12 31.20 -14.52
N LEU A 144 -35.20 30.46 -14.83
CA LEU A 144 -36.26 30.16 -13.85
C LEU A 144 -35.74 29.36 -12.65
N LYS A 145 -34.78 28.45 -12.85
CA LYS A 145 -34.12 27.73 -11.74
C LYS A 145 -33.31 28.67 -10.86
N ILE A 146 -32.56 29.61 -11.44
CA ILE A 146 -31.79 30.61 -10.69
C ILE A 146 -32.73 31.46 -9.84
N LEU A 147 -33.79 32.01 -10.42
CA LEU A 147 -34.79 32.81 -9.70
C LEU A 147 -35.43 32.02 -8.53
N ARG A 148 -35.75 30.74 -8.75
CA ARG A 148 -36.29 29.88 -7.70
C ARG A 148 -35.29 29.67 -6.56
N ASN A 149 -34.02 29.42 -6.90
CA ASN A 149 -32.97 29.22 -5.92
C ASN A 149 -32.69 30.49 -5.12
N GLU A 150 -32.65 31.64 -5.77
CA GLU A 150 -32.50 32.94 -5.09
C GLU A 150 -33.64 33.21 -4.13
N LYS A 151 -34.89 32.94 -4.55
CA LYS A 151 -36.06 33.08 -3.68
C LYS A 151 -35.94 32.17 -2.45
N MET A 152 -35.61 30.90 -2.64
CA MET A 152 -35.40 29.98 -1.52
C MET A 152 -34.26 30.44 -0.59
N GLN A 153 -33.16 30.94 -1.13
CA GLN A 153 -32.05 31.46 -0.33
C GLN A 153 -32.45 32.69 0.49
N LYS A 154 -33.23 33.60 -0.11
CA LYS A 154 -33.77 34.77 0.60
C LYS A 154 -34.70 34.35 1.73
N GLU A 155 -35.66 33.46 1.45
CA GLU A 155 -36.58 32.93 2.47
C GLU A 155 -35.83 32.22 3.60
N ALA A 156 -34.81 31.42 3.28
CA ALA A 156 -33.99 30.75 4.27
C ALA A 156 -33.15 31.75 5.11
N ALA A 157 -32.62 32.81 4.49
CA ALA A 157 -31.89 33.86 5.19
C ALA A 157 -32.82 34.67 6.11
N GLU A 158 -34.03 35.00 5.65
CA GLU A 158 -35.06 35.68 6.45
C GLU A 158 -35.51 34.81 7.62
N ALA A 159 -35.72 33.51 7.42
CA ALA A 159 -36.07 32.58 8.50
C ALA A 159 -34.96 32.48 9.55
N ARG A 160 -33.69 32.42 9.12
CA ARG A 160 -32.54 32.44 10.03
C ARG A 160 -32.43 33.77 10.79
N ALA A 161 -32.64 34.89 10.12
CA ALA A 161 -32.60 36.21 10.75
C ALA A 161 -33.73 36.39 11.78
N LYS A 162 -34.95 35.91 11.47
CA LYS A 162 -36.07 35.91 12.42
C LYS A 162 -35.76 35.04 13.64
N HIS A 163 -35.26 33.82 13.43
CA HIS A 163 -34.89 32.94 14.54
C HIS A 163 -33.79 33.55 15.42
N ALA A 164 -32.78 34.19 14.82
CA ALA A 164 -31.72 34.86 15.57
C ALA A 164 -32.25 36.07 16.38
N ALA A 165 -33.16 36.86 15.80
CA ALA A 165 -33.79 37.98 16.50
C ALA A 165 -34.71 37.51 17.64
N GLU A 166 -35.43 36.40 17.46
CA GLU A 166 -36.24 35.76 18.51
C GLU A 166 -35.35 35.24 19.65
N GLU A 167 -34.21 34.63 19.32
CA GLU A 167 -33.22 34.15 20.30
C GLU A 167 -32.58 35.31 21.08
N GLU A 168 -32.24 36.42 20.41
CA GLU A 168 -31.73 37.64 21.06
C GLU A 168 -32.77 38.28 21.98
N GLN A 169 -34.04 38.36 21.56
CA GLN A 169 -35.12 38.81 22.43
C GLN A 169 -35.34 37.88 23.63
N ALA A 170 -35.23 36.56 23.44
CA ALA A 170 -35.31 35.58 24.52
C ALA A 170 -34.11 35.63 25.49
N ALA A 171 -32.96 36.15 25.05
CA ALA A 171 -31.77 36.36 25.86
C ALA A 171 -31.76 37.68 26.65
N ALA A 172 -32.80 38.52 26.51
CA ALA A 172 -32.91 39.80 27.22
C ALA A 172 -32.97 39.61 28.76
N PRO A 173 -32.31 40.48 29.56
CA PRO A 173 -32.27 40.34 31.01
C PRO A 173 -33.67 40.36 31.64
N GLY A 174 -34.08 39.25 32.25
CA GLY A 174 -35.41 39.06 32.85
C GLY A 174 -36.27 37.98 32.19
N CYS A 175 -35.87 37.46 31.02
CA CYS A 175 -36.51 36.32 30.37
C CYS A 175 -35.79 35.01 30.77
N VAL A 176 -36.55 33.97 31.16
CA VAL A 176 -36.01 32.64 31.44
C VAL A 176 -36.03 31.84 30.13
N HIS A 177 -34.85 31.52 29.59
CA HIS A 177 -34.73 30.76 28.34
C HIS A 177 -35.22 29.32 28.54
N THR A 178 -36.39 28.97 27.97
CA THR A 178 -36.94 27.61 28.00
C THR A 178 -37.54 27.24 26.64
N THR A 179 -37.32 26.00 26.19
CA THR A 179 -37.93 25.45 24.96
C THR A 179 -39.36 24.91 25.21
N ALA A 180 -39.84 24.98 26.44
CA ALA A 180 -41.17 24.52 26.81
C ALA A 180 -42.22 25.58 26.47
N GLU A 181 -43.32 25.19 25.84
CA GLU A 181 -44.47 26.09 25.66
C GLU A 181 -44.97 26.57 27.03
N GLN A 182 -45.04 27.90 27.21
CA GLN A 182 -45.53 28.49 28.46
C GLN A 182 -47.01 28.15 28.65
N ARG A 183 -47.36 27.51 29.77
CA ARG A 183 -48.75 27.16 30.07
C ARG A 183 -49.57 28.43 30.31
N PRO A 184 -50.78 28.55 29.73
CA PRO A 184 -51.69 29.64 30.09
C PRO A 184 -52.03 29.58 31.58
N THR A 185 -51.57 30.57 32.35
CA THR A 185 -51.76 30.62 33.81
C THR A 185 -53.05 31.31 34.23
N ALA A 186 -53.67 32.05 33.33
CA ALA A 186 -54.91 32.78 33.56
C ALA A 186 -55.88 32.68 32.37
N TYR A 187 -57.18 32.81 32.65
CA TYR A 187 -58.19 33.07 31.62
C TYR A 187 -58.75 34.47 31.76
N ILE A 188 -59.34 34.95 30.68
CA ILE A 188 -60.14 36.17 30.68
C ILE A 188 -61.61 35.73 30.68
N PRO A 189 -62.37 35.99 31.76
CA PRO A 189 -63.79 35.65 31.79
C PRO A 189 -64.57 36.40 30.71
N ALA A 190 -65.47 35.71 30.02
CA ALA A 190 -66.31 36.28 28.95
C ALA A 190 -67.70 36.75 29.44
N ASP A 191 -67.98 36.64 30.75
CA ASP A 191 -69.28 37.03 31.33
C ASP A 191 -69.40 38.55 31.46
N GLU A 192 -70.53 39.11 30.99
CA GLU A 192 -70.82 40.56 30.97
C GLU A 192 -70.79 41.24 32.35
N TYR A 193 -70.91 40.47 33.43
CA TYR A 193 -70.91 40.97 34.81
C TYR A 193 -69.53 40.93 35.49
N SER A 194 -68.49 40.49 34.77
CA SER A 194 -67.14 40.35 35.30
C SER A 194 -66.15 41.24 34.57
N LEU A 195 -65.25 41.91 35.32
CA LEU A 195 -64.19 42.71 34.71
C LEU A 195 -63.28 41.82 33.83
N PRO A 196 -62.85 42.28 32.64
CA PRO A 196 -61.99 41.53 31.71
C PRO A 196 -60.53 41.52 32.18
N LEU A 197 -60.32 41.16 33.44
CA LEU A 197 -59.00 41.02 34.05
C LEU A 197 -58.62 39.54 34.04
N PRO A 198 -57.36 39.21 33.70
CA PRO A 198 -56.89 37.84 33.69
C PRO A 198 -56.98 37.25 35.10
N ARG A 199 -57.78 36.19 35.25
CA ARG A 199 -57.97 35.47 36.52
C ARG A 199 -57.19 34.17 36.50
N PRO A 200 -56.44 33.84 37.57
CA PRO A 200 -55.76 32.56 37.66
C PRO A 200 -56.79 31.42 37.72
N TYR A 201 -56.50 30.30 37.06
CA TYR A 201 -57.42 29.14 37.01
C TYR A 201 -57.61 28.41 38.36
N GLY A 202 -56.93 28.84 39.43
CA GLY A 202 -57.05 28.23 40.75
C GLY A 202 -56.62 26.76 40.78
N ALA A 203 -57.17 25.99 41.72
CA ALA A 203 -56.83 24.57 41.90
C ALA A 203 -57.29 23.65 40.75
N LEU A 204 -58.22 24.11 39.91
CA LEU A 204 -58.78 23.37 38.77
C LEU A 204 -58.25 23.94 37.44
N ALA A 205 -56.92 24.05 37.34
CA ALA A 205 -56.29 24.54 36.12
C ALA A 205 -56.52 23.58 34.93
N PRO A 206 -56.89 24.10 33.75
CA PRO A 206 -57.03 23.29 32.56
C PRO A 206 -55.67 22.68 32.20
N PHE A 207 -55.63 21.35 32.16
CA PHE A 207 -54.47 20.61 31.71
C PHE A 207 -54.52 20.50 30.18
N LYS A 208 -53.47 20.96 29.48
CA LYS A 208 -53.30 20.66 28.05
C LYS A 208 -53.01 19.16 27.95
N PRO A 209 -53.89 18.35 27.32
CA PRO A 209 -53.60 16.94 27.11
C PRO A 209 -52.26 16.79 26.40
N SER A 210 -51.41 15.89 26.88
CA SER A 210 -50.16 15.57 26.20
C SER A 210 -50.46 15.17 24.76
N GLU A 211 -49.70 15.69 23.80
CA GLU A 211 -49.89 15.29 22.42
C GLU A 211 -49.75 13.77 22.30
N PRO A 212 -50.65 13.12 21.56
CA PRO A 212 -50.59 11.68 21.38
C PRO A 212 -49.23 11.32 20.77
N GLY A 213 -48.40 10.63 21.55
CA GLY A 213 -47.05 10.27 21.10
C GLY A 213 -47.10 9.41 19.83
N SER A 214 -46.03 9.45 19.03
CA SER A 214 -45.91 8.71 17.75
C SER A 214 -46.30 7.22 17.86
N ASN A 215 -46.12 6.62 19.04
CA ASN A 215 -46.47 5.23 19.35
C ASN A 215 -47.98 4.93 19.44
N MET A 216 -48.87 5.93 19.50
CA MET A 216 -50.33 5.70 19.57
C MET A 216 -50.92 5.11 18.29
N ARG A 217 -50.18 5.08 17.18
CA ARG A 217 -50.61 4.44 15.92
C ARG A 217 -50.80 2.93 16.03
N HIS A 218 -50.21 2.28 17.04
CA HIS A 218 -50.28 0.83 17.25
C HIS A 218 -51.38 0.40 18.23
N PHE A 219 -52.06 1.33 18.90
CA PHE A 219 -53.11 1.01 19.86
C PHE A 219 -54.44 0.78 19.13
N ARG A 220 -54.91 -0.47 19.07
CA ARG A 220 -56.23 -0.81 18.48
C ARG A 220 -57.29 -0.81 19.57
N LYS A 221 -58.38 -0.05 19.36
CA LYS A 221 -59.51 -0.04 20.30
C LYS A 221 -60.14 -1.44 20.36
N PRO A 222 -60.39 -2.01 21.55
CA PRO A 222 -61.00 -3.33 21.67
C PRO A 222 -62.43 -3.30 21.12
N ILE A 223 -62.81 -4.36 20.39
CA ILE A 223 -64.16 -4.51 19.84
C ILE A 223 -65.07 -4.91 21.00
N VAL A 224 -65.98 -4.00 21.38
CA VAL A 224 -66.98 -4.25 22.42
C VAL A 224 -67.98 -5.26 21.87
N LYS A 225 -68.04 -6.46 22.43
CA LYS A 225 -69.04 -7.46 22.04
C LYS A 225 -70.42 -7.01 22.54
N PRO A 226 -71.49 -7.17 21.74
CA PRO A 226 -72.84 -6.86 22.20
C PRO A 226 -73.19 -7.77 23.37
N ILE A 227 -73.70 -7.15 24.43
CA ILE A 227 -74.17 -7.86 25.62
C ILE A 227 -75.54 -8.42 25.24
N GLU A 228 -75.64 -9.74 25.17
CA GLU A 228 -76.93 -10.42 25.01
C GLU A 228 -77.71 -10.24 26.32
N VAL A 229 -78.93 -9.72 26.22
CA VAL A 229 -79.87 -9.51 27.33
C VAL A 229 -80.69 -10.77 27.53
#